data_AF-K0KIT1-F1
#
_entry.id   AF-K0KIT1-F1
#
_cell.length_a   1.000
_cell.length_b   1.000
_cell.length_c   1.000
_cell.angle_alpha   90.00
_cell.angle_beta   90.00
_cell.angle_gamma   90.00
#
_symmetry.space_group_name_H-M   'P 1'
#
loop_
_entity.id
_entity.type
_entity.pdbx_description
1 polymer ?
#
loop_
_entity_poly.entity_id
_entity_poly.type
_entity_poly.pdbx_seq_one_letter_code
_entity_poly.pdbx_strand_id
1 'polypeptide(L)'
;MSLFLFTFNCAKVPQSKFQDLNPILPSTPPNLLIFGFQELVPILESTIPHKVNEELLRINDHIHNVLVQKYGDNLIHTVEIHHMGGIGMILMSLNPTRILNLKKGFTSCGILYSSLKGGIGLRFNYLDQEYTFVVAHLSANEGQVERRNQDSWKILKNIEFNDDWSVLKPGVHTYFMGDLNYRKAIYGDELSKQINDGEAFPGFIEEDLNFEPTYKFHIGSDDYNTKRISSWCDRILYLKHEDEEQADKPIYDSIPSFKTSDHKPVYLNISLPKILPKDIIDSRGYLINSDIYLKSTSLSKLNNFLMILGDLIIGSTLTLVGTPWGYFVLICLILAFIFWLF
;
A
#
# COMPACT_ATOMS: atom_id res chain seq x y z
N MET A 1 9.64 -4.38 21.78
CA MET A 1 9.47 -3.25 20.85
C MET A 1 8.35 -3.64 19.92
N SER A 2 7.39 -2.77 19.66
CA SER A 2 6.20 -3.11 18.87
C SER A 2 6.11 -2.29 17.58
N LEU A 3 5.50 -2.92 16.59
CA LEU A 3 5.20 -2.39 15.27
C LEU A 3 3.69 -2.42 15.08
N PHE A 4 3.12 -1.29 14.69
CA PHE A 4 1.73 -1.18 14.33
C PHE A 4 1.62 -0.90 12.82
N LEU A 5 0.94 -1.77 12.10
CA LEU A 5 0.66 -1.65 10.67
C LEU A 5 -0.84 -1.45 10.47
N PHE A 6 -1.20 -0.59 9.56
CA PHE A 6 -2.59 -0.29 9.21
C PHE A 6 -2.70 -0.13 7.70
N THR A 7 -3.73 -0.70 7.09
CA THR A 7 -4.06 -0.47 5.68
C THR A 7 -5.54 -0.14 5.51
N PHE A 8 -5.83 0.84 4.66
CA PHE A 8 -7.20 1.25 4.36
C PHE A 8 -7.37 1.79 2.94
N ASN A 9 -8.29 1.17 2.20
CA ASN A 9 -8.80 1.74 0.96
C ASN A 9 -9.88 2.80 1.28
N CYS A 10 -9.61 4.06 0.93
CA CYS A 10 -10.45 5.21 1.21
C CYS A 10 -11.61 5.42 0.22
N ALA A 11 -11.75 4.55 -0.79
CA ALA A 11 -12.81 4.58 -1.80
C ALA A 11 -12.96 5.93 -2.54
N LYS A 12 -11.88 6.71 -2.66
CA LYS A 12 -11.84 8.05 -3.25
C LYS A 12 -12.70 9.08 -2.50
N VAL A 13 -13.07 8.77 -1.26
CA VAL A 13 -13.86 9.65 -0.39
C VAL A 13 -12.90 10.50 0.45
N PRO A 14 -13.05 11.83 0.47
CA PRO A 14 -12.27 12.69 1.36
C PRO A 14 -12.40 12.25 2.81
N GLN A 15 -11.28 12.06 3.49
CA GLN A 15 -11.22 11.59 4.88
C GLN A 15 -11.36 12.75 5.87
N SER A 16 -12.26 13.69 5.58
CA SER A 16 -12.60 14.81 6.47
C SER A 16 -13.18 14.37 7.82
N LYS A 17 -13.63 13.11 7.91
CA LYS A 17 -14.06 12.44 9.14
C LYS A 17 -13.29 11.13 9.30
N PHE A 18 -11.95 11.20 9.23
CA PHE A 18 -11.12 10.05 9.57
C PHE A 18 -11.51 9.57 10.97
N GLN A 19 -11.98 8.33 11.07
CA GLN A 19 -12.60 7.83 12.29
C GLN A 19 -11.55 7.55 13.38
N ASP A 20 -12.02 7.52 14.63
CA ASP A 20 -11.16 7.36 15.80
C ASP A 20 -10.49 5.98 15.83
N LEU A 21 -9.15 5.97 15.83
CA LEU A 21 -8.33 4.77 15.94
C LEU A 21 -8.06 4.37 17.40
N ASN A 22 -8.39 5.22 18.39
CA ASN A 22 -8.10 4.96 19.79
C ASN A 22 -8.53 3.55 20.28
N PRO A 23 -9.69 2.99 19.91
CA PRO A 23 -10.12 1.67 20.38
C PRO A 23 -9.19 0.52 19.99
N ILE A 24 -8.48 0.63 18.86
CA ILE A 24 -7.64 -0.44 18.32
C ILE A 24 -6.14 -0.24 18.61
N LEU A 25 -5.76 0.97 19.01
CA LEU A 25 -4.38 1.28 19.34
C LEU A 25 -3.96 0.54 20.63
N PRO A 26 -2.73 -0.01 20.70
CA PRO A 26 -2.26 -0.74 21.87
C PRO A 26 -2.25 0.10 23.16
N SER A 27 -2.19 -0.54 24.32
CA SER A 27 -2.12 0.19 25.61
C SER A 27 -0.81 0.98 25.78
N THR A 28 0.28 0.49 25.18
CA THR A 28 1.58 1.15 25.17
C THR A 28 1.90 1.67 23.77
N PRO A 29 2.60 2.83 23.64
CA PRO A 29 2.90 3.41 22.34
C PRO A 29 3.82 2.48 21.52
N PRO A 30 3.45 2.14 20.27
CA PRO A 30 4.34 1.40 19.39
C PRO A 30 5.62 2.16 19.06
N ASN A 31 6.70 1.42 18.80
CA ASN A 31 7.98 2.01 18.42
C ASN A 31 7.94 2.56 16.99
N LEU A 32 7.26 1.84 16.10
CA LEU A 32 7.02 2.19 14.71
C LEU A 32 5.54 2.04 14.40
N LEU A 33 4.97 3.02 13.71
CA LEU A 33 3.62 2.98 13.18
C LEU A 33 3.67 3.25 11.68
N ILE A 34 3.10 2.36 10.89
CA ILE A 34 3.01 2.49 9.43
C ILE A 34 1.54 2.46 9.04
N PHE A 35 1.08 3.55 8.41
CA PHE A 35 -0.28 3.65 7.89
C PHE A 35 -0.22 3.66 6.36
N GLY A 36 -0.89 2.70 5.73
CA GLY A 36 -1.01 2.58 4.28
C GLY A 36 -2.43 2.92 3.82
N PHE A 37 -2.51 3.64 2.71
CA PHE A 37 -3.77 4.09 2.14
C PHE A 37 -3.83 3.81 0.64
N GLN A 38 -5.02 3.48 0.16
CA GLN A 38 -5.32 3.33 -1.27
C GLN A 38 -6.56 4.14 -1.62
N GLU A 39 -6.66 4.56 -2.87
CA GLU A 39 -7.78 5.41 -3.34
C GLU A 39 -8.01 6.65 -2.45
N LEU A 40 -6.93 7.33 -2.05
CA LEU A 40 -7.01 8.52 -1.19
C LEU A 40 -7.89 9.63 -1.77
N VAL A 41 -7.81 9.84 -3.09
CA VAL A 41 -8.45 10.93 -3.80
C VAL A 41 -9.09 10.43 -5.10
N PRO A 42 -10.00 11.21 -5.72
CA PRO A 42 -10.54 10.91 -7.05
C PRO A 42 -9.44 10.68 -8.09
N ILE A 43 -9.76 9.93 -9.16
CA ILE A 43 -8.79 9.51 -10.19
C ILE A 43 -8.06 10.72 -10.80
N LEU A 44 -8.77 11.79 -11.13
CA LEU A 44 -8.15 13.00 -11.67
C LEU A 44 -7.18 13.65 -10.67
N GLU A 45 -7.55 13.71 -9.39
CA GLU A 45 -6.70 14.28 -8.35
C GLU A 45 -5.49 13.39 -8.06
N SER A 46 -5.61 12.08 -8.26
CA SER A 46 -4.50 11.14 -8.09
C SER A 46 -3.35 11.38 -9.07
N THR A 47 -3.61 12.00 -10.22
CA THR A 47 -2.56 12.42 -11.17
C THR A 47 -1.92 13.76 -10.80
N ILE A 48 -2.32 14.36 -9.67
CA ILE A 48 -1.88 15.68 -9.22
C ILE A 48 -1.21 15.53 -7.83
N PRO A 49 0.14 15.40 -7.77
CA PRO A 49 0.84 15.02 -6.53
C PRO A 49 0.52 15.90 -5.31
N HIS A 50 0.38 17.22 -5.49
CA HIS A 50 0.10 18.12 -4.36
C HIS A 50 -1.27 17.86 -3.71
N LYS A 51 -2.27 17.39 -4.47
CA LYS A 51 -3.61 17.07 -3.93
C LYS A 51 -3.58 15.83 -3.05
N VAL A 52 -2.86 14.80 -3.50
CA VAL A 52 -2.64 13.58 -2.71
C VAL A 52 -1.90 13.91 -1.42
N ASN A 53 -0.84 14.74 -1.49
CA ASN A 53 -0.07 15.13 -0.32
C ASN A 53 -0.91 15.97 0.68
N GLU A 54 -1.76 16.87 0.19
CA GLU A 54 -2.67 17.65 1.03
C GLU A 54 -3.61 16.74 1.84
N GLU A 55 -4.17 15.70 1.19
CA GLU A 55 -5.04 14.74 1.88
C GLU A 55 -4.29 13.88 2.90
N LEU A 56 -3.08 13.43 2.57
CA LEU A 56 -2.23 12.70 3.52
C LEU A 56 -1.82 13.55 4.73
N LEU A 57 -1.54 14.84 4.54
CA LEU A 57 -1.25 15.75 5.66
C LEU A 57 -2.46 15.89 6.58
N ARG A 58 -3.68 16.01 6.02
CA ARG A 58 -4.91 16.04 6.83
C ARG A 58 -5.08 14.75 7.62
N ILE A 59 -4.92 13.58 6.99
CA ILE A 59 -5.01 12.28 7.68
C ILE A 59 -3.94 12.18 8.77
N ASN A 60 -2.71 12.60 8.46
CA ASN A 60 -1.60 12.64 9.41
C ASN A 60 -1.94 13.46 10.67
N ASP A 61 -2.53 14.64 10.51
CA ASP A 61 -2.94 15.50 11.63
C ASP A 61 -4.00 14.82 12.51
N HIS A 62 -4.98 14.13 11.90
CA HIS A 62 -5.99 13.37 12.65
C HIS A 62 -5.36 12.23 13.45
N ILE A 63 -4.50 11.43 12.82
CA ILE A 63 -3.80 10.32 13.46
C ILE A 63 -2.92 10.86 14.60
N HIS A 64 -2.16 11.92 14.35
CA HIS A 64 -1.30 12.54 15.35
C HIS A 64 -2.11 13.01 16.57
N ASN A 65 -3.25 13.67 16.35
CA ASN A 65 -4.14 14.11 17.44
C ASN A 65 -4.67 12.93 18.27
N VAL A 66 -5.07 11.82 17.65
CA VAL A 66 -5.51 10.61 18.35
C VAL A 66 -4.36 10.00 19.17
N LEU A 67 -3.16 9.95 18.61
CA LEU A 67 -1.98 9.41 19.29
C LEU A 67 -1.58 10.27 20.50
N VAL A 68 -1.60 11.60 20.36
CA VAL A 68 -1.34 12.54 21.47
C VAL A 68 -2.38 12.40 22.57
N GLN A 69 -3.67 12.26 22.21
CA GLN A 69 -4.73 12.03 23.20
C GLN A 69 -4.56 10.70 23.96
N LYS A 70 -4.12 9.65 23.27
CA LYS A 70 -3.98 8.31 23.86
C LYS A 70 -2.72 8.15 24.71
N TYR A 71 -1.58 8.61 24.20
CA TYR A 71 -0.27 8.32 24.81
C TYR A 71 0.35 9.53 25.53
N GLY A 72 -0.11 10.74 25.25
CA GLY A 72 0.48 11.97 25.73
C GLY A 72 1.27 12.72 24.65
N ASP A 73 1.51 14.00 24.91
CA ASP A 73 2.10 14.92 23.96
C ASP A 73 3.59 14.62 23.67
N ASN A 74 4.01 14.90 22.44
CA ASN A 74 5.40 14.79 21.94
C ASN A 74 6.08 13.42 22.09
N LEU A 75 5.32 12.32 22.20
CA LEU A 75 5.90 10.98 22.19
C LEU A 75 6.14 10.45 20.77
N ILE A 76 5.13 10.52 19.91
CA ILE A 76 5.18 9.92 18.57
C ILE A 76 5.27 11.04 17.53
N HIS A 77 6.26 10.94 16.64
CA HIS A 77 6.51 11.93 15.60
C HIS A 77 6.32 11.34 14.21
N THR A 78 5.74 12.12 13.30
CA THR A 78 5.76 11.81 11.86
C THR A 78 7.19 11.91 11.33
N VAL A 79 7.66 10.85 10.69
CA VAL A 79 9.02 10.74 10.15
C VAL A 79 8.99 10.96 8.63
N GLU A 80 8.03 10.35 7.94
CA GLU A 80 7.92 10.42 6.49
C GLU A 80 6.47 10.26 6.03
N ILE A 81 6.12 10.98 4.96
CA ILE A 81 4.90 10.79 4.17
C ILE A 81 5.33 10.53 2.72
N HIS A 82 4.98 9.37 2.19
CA HIS A 82 5.35 8.95 0.83
C HIS A 82 4.12 8.50 0.04
N HIS A 83 4.07 8.82 -1.25
CA HIS A 83 2.91 8.48 -2.08
C HIS A 83 3.25 8.35 -3.56
N MET A 84 2.38 7.65 -4.29
CA MET A 84 2.37 7.53 -5.75
C MET A 84 0.93 7.35 -6.20
N GLY A 85 0.45 8.23 -7.09
CA GLY A 85 -0.97 8.23 -7.46
C GLY A 85 -1.87 8.38 -6.24
N GLY A 86 -2.92 7.58 -6.15
CA GLY A 86 -3.82 7.52 -4.98
C GLY A 86 -3.37 6.56 -3.87
N ILE A 87 -2.12 6.08 -3.90
CA ILE A 87 -1.53 5.18 -2.89
C ILE A 87 -0.60 5.99 -1.99
N GLY A 88 -0.77 5.92 -0.68
CA GLY A 88 0.00 6.69 0.29
C GLY A 88 0.47 5.87 1.50
N MET A 89 1.53 6.34 2.14
CA MET A 89 2.12 5.75 3.34
C MET A 89 2.55 6.85 4.31
N ILE A 90 2.25 6.68 5.59
CA ILE A 90 2.72 7.54 6.68
C ILE A 90 3.52 6.69 7.66
N LEU A 91 4.76 7.09 7.91
CA LEU A 91 5.65 6.51 8.91
C LEU A 91 5.71 7.44 10.11
N MET A 92 5.38 6.92 11.30
CA MET A 92 5.55 7.60 12.57
C MET A 92 6.40 6.75 13.52
N SER A 93 7.09 7.40 14.45
CA SER A 93 8.00 6.73 15.39
C SER A 93 8.02 7.41 16.75
N LEU A 94 8.14 6.59 17.80
CA LEU A 94 8.45 7.03 19.16
C LEU A 94 9.90 7.56 19.27
N ASN A 95 10.79 7.12 18.38
CA ASN A 95 12.21 7.49 18.38
C ASN A 95 12.68 7.83 16.96
N PRO A 96 12.30 8.98 16.41
CA PRO A 96 12.61 9.36 15.02
C PRO A 96 14.13 9.40 14.75
N THR A 97 14.94 9.78 15.75
CA THR A 97 16.41 9.82 15.65
C THR A 97 17.07 8.44 15.52
N ARG A 98 16.34 7.36 15.78
CA ARG A 98 16.80 5.98 15.60
C ARG A 98 16.53 5.44 14.19
N ILE A 99 15.82 6.21 13.35
CA ILE A 99 15.59 5.87 11.95
C ILE A 99 16.71 6.47 11.12
N LEU A 100 17.47 5.61 10.45
CA LEU A 100 18.62 5.99 9.64
C LEU A 100 18.45 5.45 8.22
N ASN A 101 19.14 6.07 7.25
CA ASN A 101 19.18 5.61 5.86
C ASN A 101 17.79 5.40 5.23
N LEU A 102 16.86 6.30 5.50
CA LEU A 102 15.51 6.25 4.93
C LEU A 102 15.57 6.39 3.40
N LYS A 103 15.08 5.36 2.71
CA LYS A 103 14.98 5.23 1.26
C LYS A 103 13.54 5.05 0.86
N LYS A 104 13.19 5.55 -0.33
CA LYS A 104 11.84 5.51 -0.89
C LYS A 104 11.89 4.90 -2.28
N GLY A 105 10.88 4.11 -2.60
CA GLY A 105 10.69 3.55 -3.93
C GLY A 105 9.21 3.47 -4.29
N PHE A 106 8.94 3.24 -5.57
CA PHE A 106 7.59 2.98 -6.07
C PHE A 106 7.67 2.24 -7.41
N THR A 107 6.56 1.65 -7.83
CA THR A 107 6.38 1.14 -9.19
C THR A 107 4.90 1.07 -9.55
N SER A 108 4.55 1.33 -10.81
CA SER A 108 3.18 1.25 -11.30
C SER A 108 2.84 -0.11 -11.89
N CYS A 109 1.60 -0.56 -11.68
CA CYS A 109 1.00 -1.76 -12.29
C CYS A 109 -0.21 -1.42 -13.17
N GLY A 110 -0.60 -0.14 -13.22
CA GLY A 110 -1.77 0.29 -13.97
C GLY A 110 -1.63 0.19 -15.48
N ILE A 111 -2.77 0.22 -16.15
CA ILE A 111 -2.87 0.28 -17.60
C ILE A 111 -2.16 1.56 -18.08
N LEU A 112 -1.44 1.48 -19.20
CA LEU A 112 -0.60 2.59 -19.70
C LEU A 112 0.40 3.12 -18.66
N TYR A 113 0.90 2.25 -17.77
CA TYR A 113 1.81 2.60 -16.68
C TYR A 113 1.23 3.57 -15.63
N SER A 114 -0.09 3.80 -15.62
CA SER A 114 -0.74 4.71 -14.67
C SER A 114 -0.45 4.35 -13.21
N SER A 115 -0.32 5.34 -12.33
CA SER A 115 -0.15 5.15 -10.89
C SER A 115 -1.40 4.69 -10.13
N LEU A 116 -2.53 4.46 -10.81
CA LEU A 116 -3.79 4.00 -10.21
C LEU A 116 -3.73 2.61 -9.55
N LYS A 117 -2.73 1.82 -9.95
CA LYS A 117 -2.40 0.49 -9.41
C LYS A 117 -0.89 0.37 -9.33
N GLY A 118 -0.37 -0.36 -8.35
CA GLY A 118 1.07 -0.49 -8.12
C GLY A 118 1.40 -0.57 -6.64
N GLY A 119 2.59 -0.11 -6.27
CA GLY A 119 3.01 -0.07 -4.89
C GLY A 119 4.10 0.97 -4.62
N ILE A 120 4.16 1.41 -3.37
CA ILE A 120 5.18 2.29 -2.82
C ILE A 120 5.92 1.57 -1.69
N GLY A 121 7.18 1.91 -1.49
CA GLY A 121 8.02 1.30 -0.48
C GLY A 121 8.82 2.31 0.33
N LEU A 122 8.99 2.02 1.62
CA LEU A 122 9.99 2.63 2.50
C LEU A 122 10.99 1.56 2.94
N ARG A 123 12.28 1.89 2.91
CA ARG A 123 13.36 1.08 3.49
C ARG A 123 14.20 1.92 4.42
N PHE A 124 14.49 1.44 5.62
CA PHE A 124 15.31 2.18 6.58
C PHE A 124 15.92 1.26 7.62
N ASN A 125 16.99 1.73 8.26
CA ASN A 125 17.50 1.14 9.48
C ASN A 125 16.71 1.68 10.67
N TYR A 126 16.30 0.79 11.55
CA TYR A 126 15.80 1.15 12.87
C TYR A 126 16.57 0.34 13.89
N LEU A 127 17.30 1.04 14.76
CA LEU A 127 18.34 0.42 15.58
C LEU A 127 19.39 -0.29 14.68
N ASP A 128 19.70 -1.55 14.97
CA ASP A 128 20.74 -2.33 14.27
C ASP A 128 20.18 -3.25 13.17
N GLN A 129 18.89 -3.09 12.81
CA GLN A 129 18.22 -3.90 11.79
C GLN A 129 17.69 -3.02 10.66
N GLU A 130 17.55 -3.59 9.47
CA GLU A 130 16.95 -2.93 8.31
C GLU A 130 15.54 -3.49 8.04
N TYR A 131 14.62 -2.59 7.69
CA TYR A 131 13.23 -2.89 7.45
C TYR A 131 12.80 -2.37 6.07
N THR A 132 11.94 -3.13 5.39
CA THR A 132 11.26 -2.73 4.16
C THR A 132 9.74 -2.84 4.37
N PHE A 133 9.02 -1.76 4.11
CA PHE A 133 7.55 -1.70 4.17
C PHE A 133 7.01 -1.35 2.79
N VAL A 134 6.04 -2.12 2.31
CA VAL A 134 5.37 -1.90 1.03
C VAL A 134 3.88 -1.68 1.25
N VAL A 135 3.31 -0.65 0.62
CA VAL A 135 1.87 -0.43 0.50
C VAL A 135 1.49 -0.54 -0.98
N ALA A 136 0.54 -1.42 -1.29
CA ALA A 136 0.13 -1.71 -2.66
C ALA A 136 -1.37 -1.54 -2.90
N HIS A 137 -1.72 -1.39 -4.17
CA HIS A 137 -3.08 -1.50 -4.69
C HIS A 137 -3.04 -2.31 -5.98
N LEU A 138 -3.42 -3.59 -5.89
CA LEU A 138 -3.33 -4.53 -7.01
C LEU A 138 -4.59 -4.50 -7.89
N SER A 139 -4.49 -5.11 -9.07
CA SER A 139 -5.58 -5.14 -10.05
C SER A 139 -6.90 -5.67 -9.46
N ALA A 140 -7.95 -4.88 -9.66
CA ALA A 140 -9.30 -5.16 -9.18
C ALA A 140 -10.06 -6.13 -10.09
N ASN A 141 -11.31 -6.41 -9.69
CA ASN A 141 -12.29 -7.30 -10.31
C ASN A 141 -12.11 -8.79 -10.02
N GLU A 142 -13.24 -9.48 -10.00
CA GLU A 142 -13.35 -10.94 -9.91
C GLU A 142 -12.76 -11.59 -11.18
N GLY A 143 -12.15 -12.77 -11.04
CA GLY A 143 -11.50 -13.48 -12.16
C GLY A 143 -10.10 -12.99 -12.55
N GLN A 144 -9.59 -11.93 -11.93
CA GLN A 144 -8.29 -11.32 -12.25
C GLN A 144 -7.14 -11.80 -11.34
N VAL A 145 -7.19 -13.03 -10.81
CA VAL A 145 -6.18 -13.57 -9.87
C VAL A 145 -4.78 -13.60 -10.49
N GLU A 146 -4.65 -14.08 -11.72
CA GLU A 146 -3.38 -14.12 -12.44
C GLU A 146 -2.78 -12.73 -12.63
N ARG A 147 -3.63 -11.72 -12.90
CA ARG A 147 -3.17 -10.34 -13.00
C ARG A 147 -2.66 -9.81 -11.67
N ARG A 148 -3.28 -10.17 -10.54
CA ARG A 148 -2.78 -9.80 -9.20
C ARG A 148 -1.46 -10.49 -8.86
N ASN A 149 -1.29 -11.75 -9.24
CA ASN A 149 -0.01 -12.45 -9.13
C ASN A 149 1.07 -11.68 -9.90
N GLN A 150 0.80 -11.32 -11.15
CA GLN A 150 1.71 -10.53 -11.98
C GLN A 150 2.03 -9.16 -11.38
N ASP A 151 1.03 -8.44 -10.85
CA ASP A 151 1.24 -7.16 -10.16
C ASP A 151 2.13 -7.35 -8.92
N SER A 152 1.91 -8.41 -8.12
CA SER A 152 2.74 -8.71 -6.94
C SER A 152 4.20 -8.95 -7.33
N TRP A 153 4.47 -9.77 -8.35
CA TRP A 153 5.81 -10.00 -8.86
C TRP A 153 6.44 -8.75 -9.46
N LYS A 154 5.65 -7.92 -10.15
CA LYS A 154 6.12 -6.65 -10.69
C LYS A 154 6.58 -5.72 -9.57
N ILE A 155 5.82 -5.62 -8.48
CA ILE A 155 6.17 -4.81 -7.32
C ILE A 155 7.45 -5.34 -6.66
N LEU A 156 7.52 -6.65 -6.41
CA LEU A 156 8.69 -7.29 -5.81
C LEU A 156 9.99 -7.13 -6.61
N LYS A 157 9.88 -6.96 -7.94
CA LYS A 157 11.02 -6.82 -8.87
C LYS A 157 11.44 -5.37 -9.14
N ASN A 158 10.50 -4.42 -9.08
CA ASN A 158 10.70 -3.11 -9.69
C ASN A 158 10.63 -1.92 -8.73
N ILE A 159 10.22 -2.08 -7.46
CA ILE A 159 10.43 -0.99 -6.49
C ILE A 159 11.94 -0.87 -6.25
N GLU A 160 12.53 0.27 -6.57
CA GLU A 160 13.97 0.53 -6.41
C GLU A 160 14.21 1.48 -5.23
N PHE A 161 15.14 1.11 -4.33
CA PHE A 161 15.51 1.90 -3.15
C PHE A 161 16.89 2.57 -3.26
N ASN A 162 17.49 2.59 -4.45
CA ASN A 162 18.85 3.06 -4.71
C ASN A 162 19.95 2.34 -3.90
N ASP A 163 19.75 1.04 -3.64
CA ASP A 163 20.74 0.19 -2.96
C ASP A 163 20.91 -1.18 -3.63
N ASP A 164 20.71 -1.24 -4.95
CA ASP A 164 20.77 -2.43 -5.83
C ASP A 164 19.74 -3.53 -5.56
N TRP A 165 18.99 -3.44 -4.45
CA TRP A 165 17.93 -4.38 -4.11
C TRP A 165 16.56 -3.81 -4.46
N SER A 166 15.65 -4.68 -4.90
CA SER A 166 14.23 -4.34 -4.96
C SER A 166 13.58 -4.53 -3.58
N VAL A 167 12.33 -4.99 -3.50
CA VAL A 167 11.62 -5.17 -2.22
C VAL A 167 12.33 -6.17 -1.30
N LEU A 168 12.77 -7.29 -1.85
CA LEU A 168 13.42 -8.34 -1.07
C LEU A 168 14.94 -8.10 -1.03
N LYS A 169 15.53 -8.27 0.16
CA LYS A 169 16.96 -8.10 0.45
C LYS A 169 17.38 -9.08 1.57
N PRO A 170 18.53 -9.77 1.47
CA PRO A 170 19.00 -10.68 2.51
C PRO A 170 19.14 -9.96 3.86
N GLY A 171 18.70 -10.61 4.94
CA GLY A 171 18.77 -10.08 6.31
C GLY A 171 17.88 -8.87 6.58
N VAL A 172 16.83 -8.63 5.77
CA VAL A 172 15.94 -7.47 5.92
C VAL A 172 14.51 -7.90 6.22
N HIS A 173 13.96 -7.37 7.31
CA HIS A 173 12.56 -7.56 7.67
C HIS A 173 11.68 -6.90 6.62
N THR A 174 10.77 -7.65 6.00
CA THR A 174 9.93 -7.12 4.92
C THR A 174 8.46 -7.36 5.23
N TYR A 175 7.69 -6.27 5.13
CA TYR A 175 6.24 -6.24 5.32
C TYR A 175 5.58 -5.73 4.03
N PHE A 176 4.50 -6.37 3.63
CA PHE A 176 3.74 -6.03 2.43
C PHE A 176 2.27 -5.94 2.77
N MET A 177 1.67 -4.76 2.60
CA MET A 177 0.27 -4.52 2.93
C MET A 177 -0.45 -3.75 1.84
N GLY A 178 -1.77 -3.67 1.92
CA GLY A 178 -2.56 -2.87 1.01
C GLY A 178 -3.92 -3.48 0.67
N ASP A 179 -4.60 -2.86 -0.29
CA ASP A 179 -5.69 -3.47 -1.02
C ASP A 179 -5.10 -4.39 -2.11
N LEU A 180 -4.89 -5.65 -1.72
CA LEU A 180 -4.34 -6.68 -2.59
C LEU A 180 -5.40 -7.22 -3.56
N ASN A 181 -6.67 -6.86 -3.37
CA ASN A 181 -7.79 -7.14 -4.28
C ASN A 181 -8.06 -8.63 -4.60
N TYR A 182 -7.41 -9.57 -3.92
CA TYR A 182 -7.75 -10.99 -4.00
C TYR A 182 -9.16 -11.21 -3.46
N ARG A 183 -9.89 -12.12 -4.09
CA ARG A 183 -11.31 -12.35 -3.85
C ARG A 183 -11.55 -13.65 -3.13
N LYS A 184 -12.73 -13.77 -2.54
CA LYS A 184 -13.25 -15.07 -2.12
C LYS A 184 -13.71 -15.84 -3.36
N ALA A 185 -13.16 -17.03 -3.57
CA ALA A 185 -13.56 -17.97 -4.60
C ALA A 185 -14.40 -19.12 -3.99
N ILE A 186 -14.91 -20.00 -4.84
CA ILE A 186 -15.70 -21.18 -4.44
C ILE A 186 -14.92 -22.05 -3.43
N TYR A 187 -13.60 -22.15 -3.61
CA TYR A 187 -12.72 -23.02 -2.82
C TYR A 187 -11.95 -22.28 -1.70
N GLY A 188 -12.38 -21.07 -1.34
CA GLY A 188 -11.76 -20.29 -0.26
C GLY A 188 -11.17 -18.97 -0.73
N ASP A 189 -10.30 -18.38 0.10
CA ASP A 189 -9.60 -17.13 -0.19
C ASP A 189 -8.55 -17.32 -1.30
N GLU A 190 -8.60 -16.48 -2.34
CA GLU A 190 -7.66 -16.57 -3.45
C GLU A 190 -6.22 -16.32 -3.00
N LEU A 191 -5.95 -15.33 -2.14
CA LEU A 191 -4.58 -14.99 -1.74
C LEU A 191 -3.92 -16.14 -0.99
N SER A 192 -4.59 -16.70 0.03
CA SER A 192 -4.07 -17.84 0.78
C SER A 192 -3.75 -19.02 -0.15
N LYS A 193 -4.60 -19.28 -1.15
CA LYS A 193 -4.32 -20.29 -2.17
C LYS A 193 -3.07 -19.95 -2.99
N GLN A 194 -2.96 -18.72 -3.51
CA GLN A 194 -1.82 -18.33 -4.36
C GLN A 194 -0.49 -18.35 -3.60
N ILE A 195 -0.48 -17.99 -2.32
CA ILE A 195 0.71 -18.11 -1.46
C ILE A 195 1.08 -19.58 -1.25
N ASN A 196 0.10 -20.43 -0.91
CA ASN A 196 0.33 -21.85 -0.65
C ASN A 196 0.79 -22.63 -1.89
N ASP A 197 0.30 -22.25 -3.07
CA ASP A 197 0.71 -22.84 -4.34
C ASP A 197 2.09 -22.31 -4.80
N GLY A 198 2.63 -21.27 -4.17
CA GLY A 198 3.91 -20.64 -4.55
C GLY A 198 3.81 -19.69 -5.75
N GLU A 199 2.60 -19.27 -6.13
CA GLU A 199 2.32 -18.44 -7.31
C GLU A 199 2.52 -16.94 -7.05
N ALA A 200 2.43 -16.51 -5.78
CA ALA A 200 2.61 -15.12 -5.36
C ALA A 200 3.26 -15.00 -3.98
N PHE A 201 3.88 -13.85 -3.72
CA PHE A 201 4.49 -13.49 -2.42
C PHE A 201 5.41 -14.57 -1.83
N PRO A 202 6.51 -14.94 -2.52
CA PRO A 202 7.42 -15.98 -2.03
C PRO A 202 7.95 -15.66 -0.63
N GLY A 203 7.85 -16.63 0.28
CA GLY A 203 8.38 -16.53 1.65
C GLY A 203 7.59 -15.63 2.60
N PHE A 204 6.56 -14.95 2.13
CA PHE A 204 5.64 -14.22 2.98
C PHE A 204 4.66 -15.17 3.68
N ILE A 205 4.30 -14.80 4.90
CA ILE A 205 3.23 -15.41 5.68
C ILE A 205 2.20 -14.35 6.05
N GLU A 206 1.04 -14.83 6.49
CA GLU A 206 -0.07 -14.03 6.99
C GLU A 206 -0.62 -14.68 8.25
N GLU A 207 -1.08 -13.85 9.19
CA GLU A 207 -1.82 -14.29 10.36
C GLU A 207 -3.22 -14.79 9.98
N ASP A 208 -3.79 -15.66 10.81
CA ASP A 208 -5.12 -16.22 10.57
C ASP A 208 -6.19 -15.13 10.46
N LEU A 209 -7.01 -15.21 9.41
CA LEU A 209 -8.15 -14.31 9.17
C LEU A 209 -9.31 -14.62 10.13
N ASN A 210 -9.22 -14.08 11.35
CA ASN A 210 -10.24 -14.23 12.39
C ASN A 210 -11.33 -13.13 12.36
N PHE A 211 -11.45 -12.42 11.22
CA PHE A 211 -12.38 -11.33 11.00
C PHE A 211 -13.14 -11.49 9.67
N GLU A 212 -14.30 -10.85 9.56
CA GLU A 212 -15.16 -10.93 8.39
C GLU A 212 -14.55 -10.21 7.16
N PRO A 213 -14.97 -10.55 5.92
CA PRO A 213 -14.49 -9.90 4.72
C PRO A 213 -14.59 -8.37 4.76
N THR A 214 -13.53 -7.66 4.37
CA THR A 214 -13.43 -6.20 4.49
C THR A 214 -14.03 -5.44 3.31
N TYR A 215 -14.46 -6.13 2.26
CA TYR A 215 -15.01 -5.57 1.03
C TYR A 215 -16.17 -6.43 0.53
N LYS A 216 -17.20 -5.94 -0.17
CA LYS A 216 -17.55 -4.54 -0.49
C LYS A 216 -18.80 -4.16 0.29
N PHE A 217 -18.76 -3.05 1.01
CA PHE A 217 -19.91 -2.53 1.76
C PHE A 217 -20.67 -1.46 0.97
N HIS A 218 -21.90 -1.18 1.39
CA HIS A 218 -22.52 0.11 1.08
C HIS A 218 -21.88 1.20 1.94
N ILE A 219 -21.39 2.28 1.33
CA ILE A 219 -20.80 3.41 2.06
C ILE A 219 -21.84 3.94 3.07
N GLY A 220 -21.40 4.11 4.32
CA GLY A 220 -22.26 4.51 5.44
C GLY A 220 -22.99 3.37 6.14
N SER A 221 -22.86 2.12 5.68
CA SER A 221 -23.53 0.94 6.24
C SER A 221 -22.54 -0.17 6.65
N ASP A 222 -23.06 -1.15 7.38
CA ASP A 222 -22.42 -2.45 7.62
C ASP A 222 -22.98 -3.55 6.70
N ASP A 223 -23.88 -3.20 5.78
CA ASP A 223 -24.42 -4.13 4.81
C ASP A 223 -23.48 -4.32 3.61
N TYR A 224 -23.18 -5.57 3.27
CA TYR A 224 -22.46 -5.90 2.05
C TYR A 224 -23.28 -5.56 0.80
N ASN A 225 -22.58 -5.01 -0.19
CA ASN A 225 -23.13 -4.82 -1.52
C ASN A 225 -23.11 -6.14 -2.29
N THR A 226 -24.28 -6.76 -2.42
CA THR A 226 -24.48 -8.08 -3.05
C THR A 226 -24.17 -8.14 -4.54
N LYS A 227 -23.84 -7.01 -5.20
CA LYS A 227 -23.33 -6.99 -6.59
C LYS A 227 -21.89 -7.47 -6.70
N ARG A 228 -21.21 -7.72 -5.58
CA ARG A 228 -19.84 -8.23 -5.50
C ARG A 228 -19.76 -9.32 -4.44
N ILE A 229 -18.85 -10.26 -4.64
CA ILE A 229 -18.55 -11.27 -3.62
C ILE A 229 -17.78 -10.60 -2.48
N SER A 230 -18.29 -10.74 -1.25
CA SER A 230 -17.60 -10.25 -0.06
C SER A 230 -16.23 -10.93 0.09
N SER A 231 -15.15 -10.16 0.16
CA SER A 231 -13.77 -10.63 0.07
C SER A 231 -12.82 -9.94 1.06
N TRP A 232 -11.75 -10.62 1.46
CA TRP A 232 -10.62 -10.05 2.22
C TRP A 232 -9.63 -9.40 1.27
N CYS A 233 -9.99 -8.23 0.75
CA CYS A 233 -9.15 -7.48 -0.19
C CYS A 233 -7.96 -6.81 0.51
N ASP A 234 -8.15 -6.37 1.76
CA ASP A 234 -7.18 -5.58 2.53
C ASP A 234 -6.34 -6.51 3.42
N ARG A 235 -5.02 -6.58 3.20
CA ARG A 235 -4.15 -7.64 3.74
C ARG A 235 -2.82 -7.11 4.26
N ILE A 236 -2.21 -7.83 5.19
CA ILE A 236 -0.89 -7.51 5.77
C ILE A 236 -0.07 -8.79 5.86
N LEU A 237 0.99 -8.86 5.06
CA LEU A 237 1.91 -9.99 4.95
C LEU A 237 3.29 -9.61 5.48
N TYR A 238 4.07 -10.58 5.94
CA TYR A 238 5.47 -10.37 6.31
C TYR A 238 6.32 -11.62 6.09
N LEU A 239 7.63 -11.46 5.96
CA LEU A 239 8.55 -12.60 5.80
C LEU A 239 8.61 -13.42 7.09
N LYS A 240 8.57 -14.75 6.93
CA LYS A 240 8.65 -15.71 8.04
C LYS A 240 9.99 -15.65 8.79
N HIS A 241 9.93 -15.73 10.12
CA HIS A 241 11.09 -15.87 11.01
C HIS A 241 11.29 -17.35 11.40
N GLU A 242 12.54 -17.77 11.64
CA GLU A 242 12.85 -19.19 11.90
C GLU A 242 12.45 -19.67 13.29
N ASP A 243 12.35 -18.79 14.30
CA ASP A 243 11.96 -19.13 15.67
C ASP A 243 11.03 -18.06 16.28
N GLU A 244 9.72 -18.33 16.32
CA GLU A 244 8.69 -17.43 16.88
C GLU A 244 8.32 -17.74 18.35
N GLU A 245 8.95 -18.72 19.00
CA GLU A 245 8.56 -19.21 20.34
C GLU A 245 8.63 -18.18 21.48
N GLN A 246 9.17 -16.97 21.24
CA GLN A 246 9.35 -15.93 22.26
C GLN A 246 8.69 -14.58 21.94
N ALA A 247 7.86 -14.47 20.90
CA ALA A 247 7.13 -13.25 20.60
C ALA A 247 5.73 -13.24 21.25
N ASP A 248 5.27 -12.07 21.69
CA ASP A 248 3.86 -11.87 22.02
C ASP A 248 3.02 -12.18 20.77
N LYS A 249 1.88 -12.87 20.97
CA LYS A 249 0.98 -13.25 19.87
C LYS A 249 0.54 -11.99 19.10
N PRO A 250 0.71 -11.95 17.76
CA PRO A 250 0.27 -10.83 16.95
C PRO A 250 -1.25 -10.63 17.03
N ILE A 251 -1.69 -9.38 16.96
CA ILE A 251 -3.12 -9.02 16.84
C ILE A 251 -3.36 -8.58 15.41
N TYR A 252 -4.12 -9.39 14.67
CA TYR A 252 -4.48 -9.14 13.28
C TYR A 252 -6.01 -9.09 13.14
N ASP A 253 -6.55 -7.91 12.83
CA ASP A 253 -8.00 -7.70 12.82
C ASP A 253 -8.40 -6.56 11.84
N SER A 254 -9.70 -6.48 11.57
CA SER A 254 -10.35 -5.38 10.87
C SER A 254 -10.93 -4.34 11.83
N ILE A 255 -11.37 -3.20 11.29
CA ILE A 255 -12.07 -2.16 12.05
C ILE A 255 -13.50 -1.97 11.52
N PRO A 256 -14.49 -2.75 11.98
CA PRO A 256 -15.85 -2.70 11.45
C PRO A 256 -16.56 -1.36 11.64
N SER A 257 -16.16 -0.56 12.64
CA SER A 257 -16.75 0.75 12.92
C SER A 257 -16.56 1.78 11.78
N PHE A 258 -15.55 1.56 10.92
CA PHE A 258 -15.27 2.40 9.75
C PHE A 258 -16.32 2.23 8.66
N LYS A 259 -17.05 3.32 8.37
CA LYS A 259 -18.17 3.35 7.41
C LYS A 259 -18.00 4.41 6.32
N THR A 260 -16.89 5.13 6.32
CA THR A 260 -16.61 6.19 5.32
C THR A 260 -16.25 5.64 3.95
N SER A 261 -15.87 4.37 3.88
CA SER A 261 -15.48 3.64 2.67
C SER A 261 -16.39 2.43 2.46
N ASP A 262 -16.35 1.85 1.26
CA ASP A 262 -16.88 0.51 1.00
C ASP A 262 -15.90 -0.60 1.42
N HIS A 263 -14.76 -0.23 2.00
CA HIS A 263 -13.82 -1.11 2.70
C HIS A 263 -13.83 -0.86 4.22
N LYS A 264 -13.46 -1.88 4.99
CA LYS A 264 -13.09 -1.77 6.41
C LYS A 264 -11.55 -1.81 6.53
N PRO A 265 -10.91 -0.91 7.30
CA PRO A 265 -9.47 -0.98 7.53
C PRO A 265 -9.06 -2.30 8.17
N VAL A 266 -7.80 -2.67 7.95
CA VAL A 266 -7.15 -3.83 8.56
C VAL A 266 -5.87 -3.38 9.24
N TYR A 267 -5.56 -3.95 10.40
CA TYR A 267 -4.36 -3.63 11.16
C TYR A 267 -3.67 -4.87 11.71
N LEU A 268 -2.36 -4.76 11.92
CA LEU A 268 -1.51 -5.75 12.56
C LEU A 268 -0.70 -5.06 13.66
N ASN A 269 -0.85 -5.51 14.90
CA ASN A 269 0.05 -5.16 16.00
C ASN A 269 0.93 -6.37 16.32
N ILE A 270 2.23 -6.21 16.11
CA ILE A 270 3.20 -7.30 16.24
C ILE A 270 4.47 -6.80 16.94
N SER A 271 5.16 -7.70 17.62
CA SER A 271 6.50 -7.41 18.15
C SER A 271 7.51 -7.29 17.02
N LEU A 272 8.42 -6.32 17.10
CA LEU A 272 9.55 -6.28 16.19
C LEU A 272 10.42 -7.53 16.40
N PRO A 273 10.64 -8.36 15.36
CA PRO A 273 11.40 -9.59 15.47
C PRO A 273 12.86 -9.30 15.84
N LYS A 274 13.40 -10.05 16.80
CA LYS A 274 14.81 -9.94 17.19
C LYS A 274 15.74 -10.73 16.27
N ILE A 275 15.20 -11.78 15.67
CA ILE A 275 15.92 -12.70 14.78
C ILE A 275 15.64 -12.26 13.35
N LEU A 276 16.69 -12.24 12.51
CA LEU A 276 16.55 -11.91 11.09
C LEU A 276 15.61 -12.91 10.40
N PRO A 277 14.83 -12.49 9.40
CA PRO A 277 14.03 -13.42 8.63
C PRO A 277 14.94 -14.37 7.86
N LYS A 278 14.41 -15.54 7.50
CA LYS A 278 15.12 -16.45 6.62
C LYS A 278 15.36 -15.77 5.27
N ASP A 279 16.60 -15.83 4.80
CA ASP A 279 16.91 -15.39 3.44
C ASP A 279 16.17 -16.27 2.44
N ILE A 280 15.34 -15.63 1.61
CA ILE A 280 14.65 -16.28 0.50
C ILE A 280 15.29 -15.93 -0.85
N ILE A 281 16.20 -14.97 -0.87
CA ILE A 281 17.00 -14.61 -2.03
C ILE A 281 18.49 -14.72 -1.70
N ASP A 282 19.30 -15.11 -2.67
CA ASP A 282 20.74 -15.22 -2.51
C ASP A 282 21.45 -13.87 -2.72
N SER A 283 22.76 -13.83 -2.43
CA SER A 283 23.59 -12.64 -2.60
C SER A 283 23.69 -12.15 -4.05
N ARG A 284 23.38 -13.00 -5.02
CA ARG A 284 23.36 -12.66 -6.45
C ARG A 284 22.04 -12.00 -6.85
N GLY A 285 20.97 -12.18 -6.08
CA GLY A 285 19.65 -11.60 -6.31
C GLY A 285 18.61 -12.57 -6.84
N TYR A 286 18.88 -13.87 -6.80
CA TYR A 286 17.93 -14.91 -7.23
C TYR A 286 17.14 -15.44 -6.05
N LEU A 287 15.86 -15.73 -6.27
CA LEU A 287 15.07 -16.51 -5.35
C LEU A 287 15.73 -17.89 -5.16
N ILE A 288 15.91 -18.31 -3.91
CA ILE A 288 16.58 -19.58 -3.60
C ILE A 288 15.81 -20.73 -4.24
N ASN A 289 16.53 -21.65 -4.88
CA ASN A 289 15.98 -22.80 -5.63
C ASN A 289 15.07 -22.42 -6.81
N SER A 290 15.26 -21.23 -7.39
CA SER A 290 14.50 -20.76 -8.55
C SER A 290 15.38 -19.87 -9.44
N ASP A 291 15.02 -19.75 -10.72
CA ASP A 291 15.69 -18.87 -11.68
C ASP A 291 15.10 -17.44 -11.67
N ILE A 292 14.23 -17.12 -10.71
CA ILE A 292 13.60 -15.81 -10.59
C ILE A 292 14.58 -14.78 -9.99
N TYR A 293 14.96 -13.78 -10.79
CA TYR A 293 15.79 -12.64 -10.35
C TYR A 293 14.94 -11.50 -9.77
N LEU A 294 15.36 -10.97 -8.61
CA LEU A 294 14.60 -10.02 -7.76
C LEU A 294 15.40 -8.78 -7.30
N LYS A 295 16.62 -8.59 -7.80
CA LYS A 295 17.36 -7.34 -7.58
C LYS A 295 16.86 -6.22 -8.49
N SER A 296 17.15 -4.97 -8.10
CA SER A 296 16.84 -3.82 -8.93
C SER A 296 17.56 -3.92 -10.28
N THR A 297 16.90 -3.47 -11.34
CA THR A 297 17.47 -3.43 -12.70
C THR A 297 17.26 -2.05 -13.32
N SER A 298 17.96 -1.75 -14.41
CA SER A 298 17.75 -0.52 -15.17
C SER A 298 16.31 -0.37 -15.70
N LEU A 299 15.55 -1.47 -15.82
CA LEU A 299 14.14 -1.44 -16.21
C LEU A 299 13.27 -0.71 -15.17
N SER A 300 13.65 -0.72 -13.89
CA SER A 300 12.91 0.00 -12.83
C SER A 300 12.86 1.50 -13.10
N LYS A 301 13.99 2.10 -13.51
CA LYS A 301 14.08 3.53 -13.85
C LYS A 301 13.24 3.87 -15.08
N LEU A 302 13.24 3.00 -16.09
CA LEU A 302 12.38 3.17 -17.27
C LEU A 302 10.89 3.08 -16.90
N ASN A 303 10.50 2.14 -16.04
CA ASN A 303 9.12 2.04 -15.57
C ASN A 303 8.64 3.32 -14.87
N ASN A 304 9.49 3.94 -14.05
CA ASN A 304 9.16 5.19 -13.37
C ASN A 304 8.98 6.36 -14.35
N PHE A 305 9.84 6.44 -15.37
CA PHE A 305 9.68 7.43 -16.44
C PHE A 305 8.37 7.22 -17.23
N LEU A 306 8.08 5.97 -17.62
CA LEU A 306 6.86 5.64 -18.35
C LEU A 306 5.60 5.90 -17.52
N MET A 307 5.65 5.72 -16.21
CA MET A 307 4.57 6.08 -15.30
C MET A 307 4.28 7.57 -15.32
N ILE A 308 5.29 8.44 -15.23
CA ILE A 308 5.11 9.90 -15.28
C ILE A 308 4.42 10.30 -16.59
N LEU A 309 4.83 9.70 -17.71
CA LEU A 309 4.18 9.94 -19.00
C LEU A 309 2.73 9.41 -19.02
N GLY A 310 2.50 8.21 -18.48
CA GLY A 310 1.16 7.62 -18.36
C GLY A 310 0.19 8.49 -17.56
N ASP A 311 0.63 8.98 -16.41
CA ASP A 311 -0.16 9.88 -15.57
C ASP A 311 -0.39 11.24 -16.22
N LEU A 312 0.59 11.77 -16.96
CA LEU A 312 0.41 13.01 -17.73
C LEU A 312 -0.69 12.85 -18.79
N ILE A 313 -0.67 11.73 -19.52
CA ILE A 313 -1.67 11.41 -20.55
C ILE A 313 -3.05 11.25 -19.91
N ILE A 314 -3.15 10.45 -18.85
CA ILE A 314 -4.43 10.19 -18.17
C ILE A 314 -4.97 11.47 -17.53
N GLY A 315 -4.15 12.20 -16.79
CA GLY A 315 -4.54 13.44 -16.13
C GLY A 315 -5.00 14.51 -17.12
N SER A 316 -4.27 14.66 -18.23
CA SER A 316 -4.62 15.61 -19.30
C SER A 316 -5.93 15.21 -19.99
N THR A 317 -6.11 13.92 -20.28
CA THR A 317 -7.34 13.38 -20.88
C THR A 317 -8.53 13.63 -19.94
N LEU A 318 -8.42 13.24 -18.67
CA LEU A 318 -9.46 13.43 -17.66
C LEU A 318 -9.76 14.91 -17.42
N THR A 319 -8.77 15.80 -17.49
CA THR A 319 -8.97 17.25 -17.39
C THR A 319 -9.79 17.75 -18.58
N LEU A 320 -9.42 17.38 -19.80
CA LEU A 320 -10.10 17.79 -21.03
C LEU A 320 -11.55 17.33 -21.09
N VAL A 321 -11.82 16.09 -20.68
CA VAL A 321 -13.17 15.50 -20.78
C VAL A 321 -13.99 15.60 -19.50
N GLY A 322 -13.40 16.04 -18.40
CA GLY A 322 -14.02 16.01 -17.07
C GLY A 322 -14.21 17.37 -16.42
N THR A 323 -13.69 18.45 -17.01
CA THR A 323 -13.78 19.81 -16.43
C THR A 323 -14.36 20.83 -17.42
N PRO A 324 -15.12 21.84 -16.95
CA PRO A 324 -15.66 22.88 -17.83
C PRO A 324 -14.58 23.61 -18.66
N TRP A 325 -13.44 23.89 -18.04
CA TRP A 325 -12.30 24.51 -18.72
C TRP A 325 -11.67 23.57 -19.75
N GLY A 326 -11.55 22.29 -19.44
CA GLY A 326 -11.07 21.27 -20.36
C GLY A 326 -11.95 21.15 -21.61
N TYR A 327 -13.28 21.16 -21.43
CA TYR A 327 -14.22 21.17 -22.54
C TYR A 327 -14.06 22.41 -23.43
N PHE A 328 -13.87 23.59 -22.82
CA PHE A 328 -13.60 24.82 -23.56
C PHE A 328 -12.33 24.70 -24.41
N VAL A 329 -11.22 24.22 -23.83
CA VAL A 329 -9.96 23.98 -24.56
C VAL A 329 -10.16 22.99 -25.70
N LEU A 330 -10.87 21.88 -25.47
CA LEU A 330 -11.14 20.86 -26.49
C LEU A 330 -11.94 21.45 -27.67
N ILE A 331 -12.96 22.27 -27.39
CA ILE A 331 -13.74 22.97 -28.42
C ILE A 331 -12.83 23.91 -29.22
N CYS A 332 -11.99 24.71 -28.56
CA CYS A 332 -11.04 25.59 -29.24
C CYS A 332 -10.07 24.82 -30.15
N LEU A 333 -9.55 23.68 -29.70
CA LEU A 333 -8.66 22.82 -30.50
C LEU A 333 -9.37 22.23 -31.72
N ILE A 334 -10.62 21.79 -31.55
CA ILE A 334 -11.44 21.28 -32.66
C ILE A 334 -11.72 22.39 -33.68
N LEU A 335 -12.11 23.59 -33.23
CA LEU A 335 -12.35 24.73 -34.11
C LEU A 335 -11.08 25.18 -34.84
N ALA A 336 -9.93 25.21 -34.16
CA ALA A 336 -8.66 25.52 -34.78
C ALA A 336 -8.24 24.48 -35.83
N PHE A 337 -8.46 23.19 -35.54
CA PHE A 337 -8.19 22.11 -36.49
C PHE A 337 -9.10 22.18 -37.71
N ILE A 338 -10.39 22.44 -37.52
CA ILE A 338 -11.34 22.68 -38.61
C ILE A 338 -10.87 23.88 -39.46
N PHE A 339 -10.52 25.00 -38.83
CA PHE A 339 -10.02 26.18 -39.52
C PHE A 339 -8.71 25.94 -40.27
N TRP A 340 -7.85 25.03 -39.81
CA TRP A 340 -6.61 24.68 -40.50
C TRP A 340 -6.84 23.79 -41.74
N LEU A 341 -7.94 23.04 -41.77
CA LEU A 341 -8.31 22.17 -42.89
C LEU A 341 -9.03 22.90 -44.04
N PHE A 342 -9.52 24.12 -43.80
CA PHE A 342 -10.18 25.00 -44.78
C PHE A 342 -9.29 26.19 -45.11
#